data_AF-A0A3M9ZQN3-F1
#
_entry.id   AF-A0A3M9ZQN3-F1
#
_cell.length_a   1.000
_cell.length_b   1.000
_cell.length_c   1.000
_cell.angle_alpha   90.00
_cell.angle_beta   90.00
_cell.angle_gamma   90.00
#
_symmetry.space_group_name_H-M   'P 1'
#
loop_
_entity.id
_entity.type
_entity.pdbx_description
1 polymer ?
#
loop_
_entity_poly.entity_id
_entity_poly.type
_entity_poly.pdbx_seq_one_letter_code
_entity_poly.pdbx_strand_id
1 'polypeptide(L)'
;MAGKNDPEPTLADHGATMAMLRKRAGNDEAALREIREWGQRRERRLPVLREFARLLHGAGIIGENMDRADRDYAIAQCYAIATGHGLDMMDYEYRDWESGPLASLMSIDLHAVEPDGDGAAGDIFPDAASERAFLEEVRGVDLDGLGRMARAAVIPERERVALE
;
A
#
# COMPACT_ATOMS: atom_id res chain seq x y z
N MET A 1 1.40 -13.82 -21.68
CA MET A 1 0.07 -13.39 -21.19
C MET A 1 0.27 -13.11 -19.73
N ALA A 2 -0.03 -11.90 -19.27
CA ALA A 2 0.02 -11.60 -17.84
C ALA A 2 -0.98 -12.52 -17.12
N GLY A 3 -0.52 -13.26 -16.11
CA GLY A 3 -1.36 -14.10 -15.27
C GLY A 3 -2.42 -13.25 -14.56
N LYS A 4 -3.50 -13.90 -14.11
CA LYS A 4 -4.58 -13.25 -13.35
C LYS A 4 -4.07 -12.52 -12.07
N ASN A 5 -2.85 -12.82 -11.64
CA ASN A 5 -2.21 -12.29 -10.44
C ASN A 5 -1.09 -11.26 -10.74
N ASP A 6 -0.71 -11.09 -12.01
CA ASP A 6 0.34 -10.14 -12.40
C ASP A 6 -0.19 -8.70 -12.31
N PRO A 7 0.66 -7.73 -11.94
CA PRO A 7 0.28 -6.31 -11.98
C PRO A 7 -0.39 -5.95 -13.31
N GLU A 8 -1.39 -5.08 -13.26
CA GLU A 8 -1.84 -4.48 -14.52
C GLU A 8 -0.65 -3.70 -15.13
N PRO A 9 -0.20 -4.01 -16.35
CA PRO A 9 1.07 -3.48 -16.87
C PRO A 9 1.14 -1.95 -16.89
N THR A 10 -0.01 -1.30 -17.10
CA THR A 10 -0.15 0.16 -17.05
C THR A 10 0.04 0.72 -15.64
N LEU A 11 -0.33 -0.04 -14.60
CA LEU A 11 -0.15 0.34 -13.20
C LEU A 11 1.28 0.03 -12.73
N ALA A 12 1.89 -1.07 -13.16
CA ALA A 12 3.28 -1.38 -12.81
C ALA A 12 4.29 -0.31 -13.29
N ASP A 13 4.03 0.27 -14.48
CA ASP A 13 4.86 1.32 -15.06
C ASP A 13 4.41 2.72 -14.57
N HIS A 14 5.31 3.41 -13.86
CA HIS A 14 5.04 4.75 -13.36
C HIS A 14 4.75 5.76 -14.47
N GLY A 15 5.52 5.76 -15.56
CA GLY A 15 5.31 6.67 -16.68
C GLY A 15 3.96 6.43 -17.35
N ALA A 16 3.59 5.17 -17.57
CA ALA A 16 2.31 4.77 -18.17
C ALA A 16 1.12 5.16 -17.27
N THR A 17 1.23 4.92 -15.96
CA THR A 17 0.22 5.35 -14.99
C THR A 17 0.04 6.87 -15.03
N MET A 18 1.14 7.63 -14.99
CA MET A 18 1.10 9.09 -15.02
C MET A 18 0.55 9.64 -16.34
N ALA A 19 0.85 9.01 -17.48
CA ALA A 19 0.31 9.39 -18.77
C ALA A 19 -1.20 9.15 -18.86
N MET A 20 -1.68 8.01 -18.35
CA MET A 20 -3.10 7.67 -18.27
C MET A 20 -3.87 8.69 -17.41
N LEU A 21 -3.37 9.00 -16.21
CA LEU A 21 -4.01 9.95 -15.30
C LEU A 21 -4.09 11.36 -15.90
N ARG A 22 -2.99 11.86 -16.50
CA ARG A 22 -2.98 13.16 -17.17
C ARG A 22 -3.96 13.22 -18.34
N LYS A 23 -4.05 12.15 -19.15
CA LYS A 23 -5.02 12.06 -20.24
C LYS A 23 -6.46 12.15 -19.74
N ARG A 24 -6.76 11.55 -18.58
CA ARG A 24 -8.09 11.61 -17.95
C ARG A 24 -8.42 13.00 -17.40
N ALA A 25 -7.44 13.70 -16.84
CA ALA A 25 -7.62 15.06 -16.33
C ALA A 25 -7.85 16.12 -17.42
N GLY A 26 -7.35 15.89 -18.65
CA GLY A 26 -7.50 16.84 -19.74
C GLY A 26 -6.81 18.17 -19.43
N ASN A 27 -7.57 19.28 -19.48
CA ASN A 27 -7.07 20.65 -19.22
C ASN A 27 -7.40 21.16 -17.81
N ASP A 28 -7.87 20.30 -16.90
CA ASP A 28 -8.14 20.69 -15.51
C ASP A 28 -6.81 20.93 -14.76
N GLU A 29 -6.47 22.19 -14.53
CA GLU A 29 -5.21 22.57 -13.86
C GLU A 29 -5.11 22.08 -12.42
N ALA A 30 -6.24 22.00 -11.69
CA ALA A 30 -6.26 21.52 -10.32
C ALA A 30 -5.98 20.01 -10.29
N ALA A 31 -6.69 19.24 -11.12
CA ALA A 31 -6.47 17.80 -11.24
C ALA A 31 -5.04 17.48 -11.72
N LEU A 32 -4.48 18.25 -12.65
CA LEU A 32 -3.10 18.07 -13.12
C LEU A 32 -2.05 18.37 -12.04
N ARG A 33 -2.31 19.32 -11.13
CA ARG A 33 -1.44 19.60 -9.98
C ARG A 33 -1.48 18.42 -9.00
N GLU A 34 -2.66 17.95 -8.64
CA GLU A 34 -2.84 16.80 -7.75
C GLU A 34 -2.17 15.54 -8.30
N ILE A 35 -2.34 15.24 -9.58
CA ILE A 35 -1.68 14.12 -10.25
C ILE A 35 -0.15 14.23 -10.14
N ARG A 36 0.42 15.44 -10.34
CA ARG A 36 1.88 15.64 -10.22
C ARG A 36 2.39 15.37 -8.82
N GLU A 37 1.74 15.93 -7.81
CA GLU A 37 2.13 15.74 -6.41
C GLU A 37 2.01 14.27 -6.01
N TRP A 38 0.93 13.61 -6.43
CA TRP A 38 0.74 12.19 -6.24
C TRP A 38 1.85 11.37 -6.91
N GLY A 39 2.20 11.68 -8.16
CA GLY A 39 3.24 10.97 -8.89
C GLY A 39 4.60 11.03 -8.19
N GLN A 40 4.97 12.19 -7.65
CA GLN A 40 6.18 12.36 -6.86
C GLN A 40 6.16 11.55 -5.56
N ARG A 41 5.00 11.49 -4.88
CA ARG A 41 4.84 10.64 -3.69
C ARG A 41 4.96 9.15 -4.05
N ARG A 42 4.36 8.74 -5.17
CA ARG A 42 4.38 7.37 -5.66
C ARG A 42 5.79 6.87 -5.98
N GLU A 43 6.63 7.68 -6.62
CA GLU A 43 8.03 7.31 -6.88
C GLU A 43 8.79 6.95 -5.60
N ARG A 44 8.45 7.60 -4.47
CA ARG A 44 9.02 7.29 -3.16
C ARG A 44 8.37 6.09 -2.49
N ARG A 45 7.06 5.90 -2.65
CA ARG A 45 6.31 4.78 -2.01
C ARG A 45 6.58 3.43 -2.67
N LEU A 46 6.67 3.36 -3.99
CA LEU A 46 6.75 2.08 -4.70
C LEU A 46 7.93 1.20 -4.28
N PRO A 47 9.18 1.71 -4.15
CA PRO A 47 10.29 0.87 -3.69
C PRO A 47 10.05 0.29 -2.30
N VAL A 48 9.48 1.09 -1.39
CA VAL A 48 9.16 0.68 -0.02
C VAL A 48 8.09 -0.42 -0.01
N LEU A 49 7.02 -0.25 -0.80
CA LEU A 49 5.95 -1.25 -0.89
C LEU A 49 6.42 -2.55 -1.54
N ARG A 50 7.30 -2.48 -2.54
CA ARG A 50 7.90 -3.68 -3.17
C ARG A 50 8.74 -4.47 -2.20
N GLU A 51 9.61 -3.78 -1.47
CA GLU A 51 10.43 -4.44 -0.45
C GLU A 51 9.56 -5.05 0.66
N PHE A 52 8.54 -4.32 1.11
CA PHE A 52 7.64 -4.82 2.13
C PHE A 52 6.86 -6.05 1.66
N ALA A 53 6.34 -6.04 0.43
CA ALA A 53 5.69 -7.21 -0.14
C ALA A 53 6.65 -8.41 -0.25
N ARG A 54 7.91 -8.18 -0.65
CA ARG A 54 8.95 -9.22 -0.70
C ARG A 54 9.24 -9.81 0.68
N LEU A 55 9.31 -8.97 1.71
CA LEU A 55 9.46 -9.39 3.10
C LEU A 55 8.30 -10.30 3.53
N LEU A 56 7.06 -9.88 3.27
CA LEU A 56 5.87 -10.67 3.61
C LEU A 56 5.81 -11.99 2.82
N HIS A 57 6.24 -11.99 1.56
CA HIS A 57 6.32 -13.19 0.72
C HIS A 57 7.35 -14.18 1.27
N GLY A 58 8.58 -13.71 1.56
CA GLY A 58 9.63 -14.54 2.15
C GLY A 58 9.28 -15.11 3.54
N ALA A 59 8.42 -14.42 4.29
CA ALA A 59 7.89 -14.88 5.57
C ALA A 59 6.69 -15.83 5.45
N GLY A 60 6.15 -16.05 4.24
CA GLY A 60 4.98 -16.89 3.97
C GLY A 60 3.65 -16.27 4.40
N ILE A 61 3.59 -14.95 4.60
CA ILE A 61 2.38 -14.22 5.00
C ILE A 61 1.48 -13.98 3.78
N ILE A 62 2.08 -13.59 2.66
CA ILE A 62 1.46 -13.62 1.35
C ILE A 62 2.10 -14.76 0.54
N GLY A 63 1.36 -15.38 -0.38
CA GLY A 63 1.86 -16.51 -1.16
C GLY A 63 1.47 -16.41 -2.63
N GLU A 64 2.14 -17.18 -3.49
CA GLU A 64 1.96 -17.18 -4.95
C GLU A 64 0.52 -17.45 -5.42
N ASN A 65 -0.25 -18.19 -4.61
CA ASN A 65 -1.64 -18.57 -4.90
C ASN A 65 -2.68 -17.64 -4.25
N MET A 66 -2.25 -16.65 -3.48
CA MET A 66 -3.15 -15.64 -2.90
C MET A 66 -3.69 -14.78 -4.04
N ASP A 67 -5.00 -14.56 -4.06
CA ASP A 67 -5.55 -13.67 -5.06
C ASP A 67 -5.11 -12.22 -4.79
N ARG A 68 -5.22 -11.39 -5.82
CA ARG A 68 -4.73 -10.02 -5.79
C ARG A 68 -5.39 -9.18 -4.69
N ALA A 69 -6.70 -9.35 -4.49
CA ALA A 69 -7.44 -8.55 -3.53
C ALA A 69 -7.02 -8.89 -2.10
N ASP A 70 -6.90 -10.19 -1.80
CA ASP A 70 -6.43 -10.69 -0.51
C ASP A 70 -4.98 -10.30 -0.23
N ARG A 71 -4.12 -10.37 -1.25
CA ARG A 71 -2.72 -9.96 -1.16
C ARG A 71 -2.59 -8.47 -0.85
N ASP A 72 -3.29 -7.64 -1.60
CA ASP A 72 -3.23 -6.19 -1.44
C ASP A 72 -3.80 -5.78 -0.06
N TYR A 73 -4.86 -6.46 0.37
CA TYR A 73 -5.40 -6.32 1.73
C TYR A 73 -4.36 -6.69 2.79
N ALA A 74 -3.73 -7.86 2.68
CA ALA A 74 -2.72 -8.33 3.62
C ALA A 74 -1.53 -7.36 3.70
N ILE A 75 -1.00 -6.91 2.57
CA ILE A 75 0.08 -5.91 2.51
C ILE A 75 -0.34 -4.62 3.24
N ALA A 76 -1.55 -4.11 2.98
CA ALA A 76 -2.05 -2.90 3.60
C ALA A 76 -2.18 -3.03 5.13
N GLN A 77 -2.75 -4.13 5.63
CA GLN A 77 -2.90 -4.36 7.07
C GLN A 77 -1.54 -4.55 7.75
N CYS A 78 -0.66 -5.36 7.17
CA CYS A 78 0.69 -5.58 7.67
C CYS A 78 1.50 -4.29 7.74
N TYR A 79 1.37 -3.42 6.73
CA TYR A 79 2.05 -2.13 6.72
C TYR A 79 1.53 -1.26 7.86
N ALA A 80 0.21 -1.19 8.03
CA ALA A 80 -0.42 -0.43 9.11
C ALA A 80 0.03 -0.89 10.51
N ILE A 81 0.18 -2.20 10.71
CA ILE A 81 0.72 -2.78 11.94
C ILE A 81 2.19 -2.37 12.12
N ALA A 82 3.01 -2.53 11.09
CA ALA A 82 4.46 -2.29 11.16
C ALA A 82 4.79 -0.82 11.46
N THR A 83 4.07 0.13 10.85
CA THR A 83 4.37 1.55 11.00
C THR A 83 3.58 2.22 12.12
N GLY A 84 2.60 1.55 12.74
CA GLY A 84 1.66 2.16 13.70
C GLY A 84 0.69 3.18 13.06
N HIS A 85 1.09 3.74 11.94
CA HIS A 85 0.27 4.50 11.02
C HIS A 85 -0.24 3.57 9.91
N GLY A 86 -1.48 3.72 9.45
CA GLY A 86 -1.82 3.24 8.11
C GLY A 86 -1.01 4.02 7.07
N LEU A 87 -0.82 3.46 5.86
CA LEU A 87 -0.30 4.23 4.71
C LEU A 87 -1.15 5.50 4.56
N ASP A 88 -0.59 6.65 4.92
CA ASP A 88 -1.13 8.00 4.71
C ASP A 88 -2.68 8.09 4.83
N MET A 89 -3.24 7.75 6.00
CA MET A 89 -4.69 7.88 6.24
C MET A 89 -5.16 9.34 6.44
N MET A 90 -4.33 10.33 6.09
CA MET A 90 -4.73 11.74 6.02
C MET A 90 -5.78 11.99 4.91
N ASP A 91 -6.00 11.03 4.01
CA ASP A 91 -6.95 11.13 2.89
C ASP A 91 -8.15 10.14 3.00
N TYR A 92 -8.50 9.66 4.21
CA TYR A 92 -9.59 8.69 4.43
C TYR A 92 -10.98 9.36 4.53
N GLU A 93 -11.67 9.57 3.40
CA GLU A 93 -13.14 9.69 3.37
C GLU A 93 -13.75 8.32 2.97
N TYR A 94 -14.36 7.62 3.94
CA TYR A 94 -14.99 6.32 3.74
C TYR A 94 -16.40 6.49 3.22
N ARG A 95 -16.56 6.58 1.89
CA ARG A 95 -17.85 6.81 1.27
C ARG A 95 -17.67 6.57 -0.27
N ASP A 96 -18.59 5.85 -0.95
CA ASP A 96 -18.51 5.32 -2.35
C ASP A 96 -19.54 5.82 -3.45
N TRP A 97 -20.13 7.01 -3.40
CA TRP A 97 -20.31 7.77 -4.67
C TRP A 97 -19.00 8.30 -5.37
N GLU A 98 -17.77 8.20 -4.83
CA GLU A 98 -17.19 8.98 -3.70
C GLU A 98 -15.73 8.54 -3.43
N SER A 99 -15.31 7.38 -3.96
CA SER A 99 -13.90 6.99 -4.15
C SER A 99 -13.27 7.62 -5.40
N GLY A 100 -13.43 8.94 -5.55
CA GLY A 100 -12.58 9.74 -6.44
C GLY A 100 -11.08 9.44 -6.22
N PRO A 101 -10.20 9.88 -7.13
CA PRO A 101 -8.86 9.34 -7.35
C PRO A 101 -8.11 8.82 -6.11
N LEU A 102 -8.16 9.51 -4.98
CA LEU A 102 -7.53 9.16 -3.70
C LEU A 102 -7.71 7.71 -3.22
N ALA A 103 -8.93 7.15 -3.18
CA ALA A 103 -9.14 5.76 -2.70
C ALA A 103 -8.62 4.71 -3.70
N SER A 104 -8.75 4.98 -4.99
CA SER A 104 -8.18 4.14 -6.06
C SER A 104 -6.66 4.23 -6.17
N LEU A 105 -6.03 5.31 -5.71
CA LEU A 105 -4.61 5.57 -5.93
C LEU A 105 -3.67 4.74 -5.04
N MET A 106 -4.08 4.38 -3.83
CA MET A 106 -3.32 3.45 -2.98
C MET A 106 -3.48 2.00 -3.46
N SER A 107 -4.69 1.64 -3.92
CA SER A 107 -4.96 0.38 -4.60
C SER A 107 -4.15 0.27 -5.91
N ILE A 108 -3.97 1.35 -6.67
CA ILE A 108 -3.09 1.41 -7.85
C ILE A 108 -1.63 1.09 -7.48
N ASP A 109 -1.14 1.61 -6.35
CA ASP A 109 0.24 1.35 -5.91
C ASP A 109 0.41 -0.12 -5.46
N LEU A 110 -0.57 -0.70 -4.74
CA LEU A 110 -0.57 -2.12 -4.37
C LEU A 110 -0.69 -3.04 -5.59
N HIS A 111 -1.51 -2.67 -6.58
CA HIS A 111 -1.61 -3.37 -7.85
C HIS A 111 -0.34 -3.29 -8.70
N ALA A 112 0.56 -2.35 -8.42
CA ALA A 112 1.84 -2.16 -9.11
C ALA A 112 3.02 -2.90 -8.45
N VAL A 113 2.76 -3.61 -7.35
CA VAL A 113 3.78 -4.35 -6.59
C VAL A 113 3.78 -5.82 -7.01
N GLU A 114 4.94 -6.28 -7.49
CA GLU A 114 5.26 -7.70 -7.60
C GLU A 114 5.95 -8.15 -6.32
N PRO A 115 5.53 -9.27 -5.70
CA PRO A 115 6.16 -9.79 -4.48
C PRO A 115 7.64 -10.12 -4.63
N ASP A 116 8.12 -10.37 -5.86
CA ASP A 116 9.50 -10.77 -6.14
C ASP A 116 10.31 -9.67 -6.84
N GLY A 117 9.83 -8.43 -6.85
CA GLY A 117 10.51 -7.31 -7.49
C GLY A 117 11.72 -6.80 -6.73
N ASP A 118 12.71 -6.24 -7.45
CA ASP A 118 13.86 -5.56 -6.87
C ASP A 118 13.42 -4.22 -6.22
N GLY A 119 13.48 -4.13 -4.89
CA GLY A 119 13.25 -2.93 -4.11
C GLY A 119 14.52 -2.46 -3.41
N ALA A 120 14.71 -1.13 -3.30
CA ALA A 120 15.68 -0.58 -2.35
C ALA A 120 15.02 -0.59 -0.97
N ALA A 121 15.72 -1.14 0.04
CA ALA A 121 15.22 -1.20 1.40
C ALA A 121 14.86 0.20 1.90
N GLY A 122 13.57 0.41 2.17
CA GLY A 122 13.12 1.51 3.00
C GLY A 122 13.20 1.08 4.46
N ASP A 123 13.61 1.99 5.35
CA ASP A 123 13.66 1.76 6.80
C ASP A 123 12.24 1.73 7.39
N ILE A 124 11.46 0.68 7.10
CA ILE A 124 10.16 0.45 7.75
C ILE A 124 10.39 0.08 9.22
N PHE A 125 11.41 -0.72 9.48
CA PHE A 125 11.81 -1.14 10.81
C PHE A 125 13.08 -0.41 11.23
N PRO A 126 13.19 0.03 12.50
CA PRO A 126 14.38 0.69 13.00
C PRO A 126 15.58 -0.27 13.11
N ASP A 127 15.34 -1.58 13.23
CA ASP A 127 16.35 -2.63 13.25
C ASP A 127 15.78 -4.02 12.90
N ALA A 128 16.68 -4.98 12.69
CA ALA A 128 16.34 -6.37 12.37
C ALA A 128 15.68 -7.13 13.54
N ALA A 129 15.73 -6.63 14.77
CA ALA A 129 15.01 -7.24 15.89
C ALA A 129 13.52 -6.89 15.82
N SER A 130 13.23 -5.62 15.52
CA SER A 130 11.88 -5.09 15.32
C SER A 130 11.20 -5.73 14.11
N GLU A 131 11.94 -5.90 13.00
CA GLU A 131 11.44 -6.64 11.83
C GLU A 131 11.05 -8.07 12.18
N ARG A 132 11.92 -8.80 12.89
CA ARG A 132 11.63 -10.20 13.29
C ARG A 132 10.45 -10.29 14.24
N ALA A 133 10.36 -9.39 15.22
CA ALA A 133 9.25 -9.35 16.16
C ALA A 133 7.91 -9.12 15.44
N PHE A 134 7.89 -8.17 14.49
CA PHE A 134 6.73 -7.94 13.63
C PHE A 134 6.35 -9.20 12.85
N LEU A 135 7.31 -9.83 12.16
CA LEU A 135 7.03 -11.03 11.37
C LEU A 135 6.52 -12.19 12.21
N GLU A 136 7.03 -12.37 13.43
CA GLU A 136 6.53 -13.36 14.37
C GLU A 136 5.10 -13.05 14.84
N GLU A 137 4.77 -11.77 15.02
CA GLU A 137 3.45 -11.33 15.45
C GLU A 137 2.36 -11.58 14.40
N VAL A 138 2.65 -11.31 13.12
CA VAL A 138 1.66 -11.45 12.03
C VAL A 138 1.64 -12.82 11.37
N ARG A 139 2.62 -13.69 11.67
CA ARG A 139 2.73 -15.02 11.05
C ARG A 139 1.55 -15.91 11.41
N GLY A 140 0.91 -16.48 10.39
CA GLY A 140 -0.20 -17.41 10.56
C GLY A 140 -1.52 -16.76 10.99
N VAL A 141 -1.56 -15.43 11.05
CA VAL A 141 -2.79 -14.67 11.28
C VAL A 141 -3.60 -14.61 9.99
N ASP A 142 -4.91 -14.86 10.09
CA ASP A 142 -5.83 -14.74 8.96
C ASP A 142 -6.13 -13.28 8.61
N LEU A 143 -6.74 -13.03 7.44
CA LEU A 143 -7.03 -11.67 6.98
C LEU A 143 -7.89 -10.89 7.99
N ASP A 144 -8.90 -11.53 8.58
CA ASP A 144 -9.74 -10.93 9.61
C ASP A 144 -8.94 -10.56 10.87
N GLY A 145 -7.98 -11.40 11.27
CA GLY A 145 -7.06 -11.14 12.36
C GLY A 145 -6.12 -9.98 12.07
N LEU A 146 -5.55 -9.92 10.86
CA LEU A 146 -4.72 -8.80 10.41
C LEU A 146 -5.50 -7.48 10.46
N GLY A 147 -6.76 -7.48 10.00
CA GLY A 147 -7.63 -6.30 10.07
C GLY A 147 -7.90 -5.83 11.50
N ARG A 148 -8.08 -6.75 12.46
CA ARG A 148 -8.23 -6.40 13.88
C ARG A 148 -6.94 -5.84 14.48
N MET A 149 -5.79 -6.42 14.16
CA MET A 149 -4.48 -5.97 14.63
C MET A 149 -4.14 -4.59 14.08
N ALA A 150 -4.30 -4.37 12.78
CA ALA A 150 -4.10 -3.07 12.15
C ALA A 150 -4.99 -1.99 12.77
N ARG A 151 -6.27 -2.32 13.02
CA ARG A 151 -7.18 -1.42 13.73
C ARG A 151 -6.68 -1.08 15.14
N ALA A 152 -6.16 -2.06 15.88
CA ALA A 152 -5.61 -1.84 17.22
C ALA A 152 -4.29 -1.05 17.22
N ALA A 153 -3.47 -1.19 16.19
CA ALA A 153 -2.22 -0.43 16.02
C ALA A 153 -2.50 1.06 15.71
N VAL A 154 -3.51 1.34 14.89
CA VAL A 154 -3.79 2.70 14.36
C VAL A 154 -4.73 3.53 15.26
N ILE A 155 -5.68 2.91 15.97
CA ILE A 155 -6.65 3.63 16.81
C ILE A 155 -6.04 4.44 17.98
N PRO A 156 -4.99 3.97 18.69
CA PRO A 156 -4.38 4.73 19.78
C PRO A 156 -3.89 6.13 19.37
N GLU A 157 -3.60 6.33 18.08
CA GLU A 157 -3.15 7.61 17.55
C GLU A 157 -4.31 8.54 17.14
N ARG A 158 -5.44 7.98 16.69
CA ARG A 158 -6.68 8.76 16.43
C ARG A 158 -7.25 9.40 17.70
N GLU A 159 -7.18 8.71 18.84
CA GLU A 159 -7.61 9.27 20.12
C GLU A 159 -6.64 10.37 20.62
N ARG A 160 -5.37 10.35 20.22
CA ARG A 160 -4.38 11.37 20.59
C ARG A 160 -4.54 12.68 19.80
N VAL A 161 -4.87 12.60 18.51
CA VAL A 161 -5.10 13.78 17.65
C VAL A 161 -6.44 14.47 17.93
N ALA A 162 -7.44 13.74 18.45
CA ALA A 162 -8.72 14.33 18.84
C ALA A 162 -8.68 15.10 20.18
N LEU A 163 -7.56 15.06 20.91
CA LEU A 163 -7.36 15.67 22.22
C LEU A 163 -6.31 16.80 22.22
N GLU A 164 -5.73 17.14 21.06
CA GLU A 164 -4.91 18.34 20.82
C GLU A 164 -5.71 19.39 20.04
#